data_AF-A0A359DE18-F1
#
_entry.id   AF-A0A359DE18-F1
#
_cell.length_a   1.000
_cell.length_b   1.000
_cell.length_c   1.000
_cell.angle_alpha   90.00
_cell.angle_beta   90.00
_cell.angle_gamma   90.00
#
_symmetry.space_group_name_H-M   'P 1'
#
loop_
_entity.id
_entity.type
_entity.pdbx_description
1 polymer ?
#
loop_
_entity_poly.entity_id
_entity_poly.type
_entity_poly.pdbx_seq_one_letter_code
_entity_poly.pdbx_strand_id
1 'polypeptide(L)'
;DSSNIAFTPMLDGKALDEAEFAQLPEAERERFHADIAMLEERLNEELASLPQWKRESSNQLRQLNEETITVALQPLLAPLSEKYAENAGVCGYLQAVQVNLL
;
A
#
# COMPACT_ATOMS: atom_id res chain seq x y z
N ASP A 1 -3.88 6.30 -4.26
CA ASP A 1 -5.24 6.58 -4.72
C ASP A 1 -6.23 5.97 -3.76
N SER A 2 -6.74 6.80 -2.85
CA SER A 2 -7.89 6.47 -2.02
C SER A 2 -9.11 6.47 -2.94
N SER A 3 -9.52 5.28 -3.39
CA SER A 3 -10.84 5.07 -3.95
C SER A 3 -11.86 5.56 -2.92
N ASN A 4 -12.55 6.66 -3.21
CA ASN A 4 -13.64 7.14 -2.36
C ASN A 4 -14.78 6.12 -2.48
N ILE A 5 -15.04 5.39 -1.39
CA ILE A 5 -16.11 4.39 -1.32
C ILE A 5 -17.30 5.08 -0.68
N ALA A 6 -18.42 5.09 -1.38
CA ALA A 6 -19.67 5.67 -0.89
C ALA A 6 -20.78 4.60 -0.95
N PHE A 7 -21.76 4.74 -0.07
CA PHE A 7 -22.95 3.89 -0.04
C PHE A 7 -24.11 4.59 -0.74
N THR A 8 -24.77 3.89 -1.65
CA THR A 8 -25.96 4.38 -2.35
C THR A 8 -27.21 3.65 -1.84
N PRO A 9 -28.30 4.37 -1.48
CA PRO A 9 -29.58 3.75 -1.14
C PRO A 9 -30.08 2.83 -2.27
N MET A 10 -30.65 1.69 -1.90
CA MET A 10 -31.19 0.72 -2.85
C MET A 10 -32.61 0.33 -2.45
N LEU A 11 -33.52 0.32 -3.43
CA LEU A 11 -34.91 -0.12 -3.27
C LEU A 11 -35.25 -1.14 -4.37
N ASP A 12 -35.85 -2.27 -3.99
CA ASP A 12 -36.22 -3.36 -4.91
C ASP A 12 -35.08 -3.81 -5.85
N GLY A 13 -33.85 -3.81 -5.34
CA GLY A 13 -32.65 -4.21 -6.08
C GLY A 13 -32.14 -3.17 -7.08
N LYS A 14 -32.68 -1.94 -7.07
CA LYS A 14 -32.22 -0.82 -7.88
C LYS A 14 -31.65 0.28 -7.01
N ALA A 15 -30.47 0.79 -7.39
CA ALA A 15 -29.92 1.98 -6.77
C ALA A 15 -30.85 3.16 -7.06
N LEU A 16 -31.20 3.91 -6.03
CA LEU A 16 -32.03 5.10 -6.16
C LEU A 16 -31.17 6.27 -6.60
N ASP A 17 -31.66 7.04 -7.57
CA ASP A 17 -31.12 8.37 -7.84
C ASP A 17 -31.65 9.41 -6.83
N GLU A 18 -31.12 10.63 -6.90
CA GLU A 18 -31.48 11.69 -5.95
C GLU A 18 -32.94 12.14 -6.05
N ALA A 19 -33.54 12.07 -7.23
CA ALA A 19 -34.94 12.43 -7.42
C ALA A 19 -35.89 11.35 -6.88
N GLU A 20 -35.56 10.08 -7.08
CA GLU A 20 -36.29 8.93 -6.53
C GLU A 20 -36.16 8.88 -5.00
N PHE A 21 -34.96 9.13 -4.47
CA PHE A 21 -34.72 9.19 -3.03
C PHE A 21 -35.50 10.34 -2.38
N ALA A 22 -35.55 11.52 -3.01
CA ALA A 22 -36.26 12.68 -2.49
C ALA A 22 -37.78 12.46 -2.40
N GLN A 23 -38.36 11.57 -3.22
CA GLN A 23 -39.78 11.22 -3.22
C GLN A 23 -40.16 10.24 -2.12
N LEU A 24 -39.19 9.60 -1.44
CA LEU A 24 -39.47 8.69 -0.34
C LEU A 24 -40.07 9.44 0.87
N PRO A 25 -40.89 8.74 1.68
CA PRO A 25 -41.34 9.27 2.98
C PRO A 25 -40.16 9.69 3.85
N GLU A 26 -40.34 10.75 4.63
CA GLU A 26 -39.29 11.30 5.51
C GLU A 26 -38.67 10.24 6.43
N ALA A 27 -39.50 9.40 7.05
CA ALA A 27 -39.05 8.31 7.91
C ALA A 27 -38.16 7.28 7.18
N GLU A 28 -38.40 7.02 5.89
CA GLU A 28 -37.56 6.11 5.10
C GLU A 28 -36.24 6.76 4.73
N ARG A 29 -36.25 8.05 4.36
CA ARG A 29 -35.01 8.81 4.09
C ARG A 29 -34.12 8.90 5.32
N GLU A 30 -34.70 9.18 6.49
CA GLU A 30 -33.97 9.21 7.76
C GLU A 30 -33.33 7.86 8.08
N ARG A 31 -34.06 6.76 7.85
CA ARG A 31 -33.53 5.42 8.03
C ARG A 31 -32.35 5.15 7.10
N PHE A 32 -32.46 5.46 5.81
CA PHE A 32 -31.35 5.29 4.88
C PHE A 32 -30.13 6.14 5.28
N HIS A 33 -30.33 7.38 5.73
CA HIS A 33 -29.24 8.21 6.23
C HIS A 33 -28.56 7.60 7.45
N ALA A 34 -29.32 7.08 8.42
CA ALA A 34 -28.77 6.42 9.60
C ALA A 34 -27.99 5.15 9.22
N ASP A 35 -28.55 4.32 8.33
CA ASP A 35 -27.91 3.09 7.86
C ASP A 35 -26.60 3.40 7.10
N ILE A 36 -26.59 4.42 6.24
CA ILE A 36 -25.39 4.89 5.53
C ILE A 36 -24.34 5.38 6.53
N ALA A 37 -24.71 6.22 7.49
CA ALA A 37 -23.77 6.76 8.48
C ALA A 37 -23.10 5.63 9.30
N MET A 38 -23.88 4.62 9.72
CA MET A 38 -23.35 3.45 10.43
C MET A 38 -22.40 2.63 9.55
N LEU A 39 -22.72 2.45 8.27
CA LEU A 39 -21.87 1.73 7.32
C LEU A 39 -20.58 2.49 7.02
N GLU A 40 -20.64 3.82 6.89
CA GLU A 40 -19.47 4.69 6.71
C GLU A 40 -18.55 4.66 7.92
N GLU A 41 -19.10 4.72 9.14
CA GLU A 41 -18.32 4.60 10.37
C GLU A 41 -17.59 3.26 10.42
N ARG A 42 -18.31 2.15 10.24
CA ARG A 42 -17.72 0.81 10.22
C ARG A 42 -16.68 0.65 9.12
N LEU A 43 -16.95 1.17 7.92
CA LEU A 43 -15.99 1.12 6.82
C LEU A 43 -14.71 1.88 7.17
N ASN A 44 -14.84 3.08 7.74
CA ASN A 44 -13.69 3.88 8.16
C ASN A 44 -12.87 3.17 9.23
N GLU A 45 -13.51 2.53 10.22
CA GLU A 45 -12.82 1.74 11.25
C GLU A 45 -12.00 0.59 10.64
N GLU A 46 -12.61 -0.19 9.74
CA GLU A 46 -11.93 -1.32 9.10
C GLU A 46 -10.79 -0.87 8.17
N LEU A 47 -11.00 0.22 7.42
CA LEU A 47 -10.00 0.76 6.49
C LEU A 47 -8.92 1.61 7.18
N ALA A 48 -9.09 1.98 8.45
CA ALA A 48 -8.14 2.83 9.19
C ALA A 48 -6.72 2.22 9.21
N SER A 49 -6.62 0.89 9.18
CA SER A 49 -5.36 0.15 9.20
C SER A 49 -4.66 0.05 7.84
N LEU A 50 -5.38 0.24 6.72
CA LEU A 50 -4.81 0.04 5.38
C LEU A 50 -3.59 0.90 5.07
N PRO A 51 -3.54 2.21 5.43
CA PRO A 51 -2.35 3.04 5.20
C PRO A 51 -1.13 2.53 5.96
N GLN A 52 -1.33 1.91 7.13
CA GLN A 52 -0.25 1.28 7.88
C GLN A 52 0.24 0.01 7.18
N TRP A 53 -0.65 -0.92 6.84
CA TRP A 53 -0.27 -2.15 6.13
C TRP A 53 0.42 -1.87 4.80
N LYS A 54 -0.01 -0.83 4.07
CA LYS A 54 0.67 -0.40 2.85
C LYS A 54 2.10 0.05 3.11
N ARG A 55 2.35 0.81 4.18
CA ARG A 55 3.70 1.22 4.60
C ARG A 55 4.54 0.02 5.02
N GLU A 56 3.99 -0.88 5.82
CA GLU A 56 4.67 -2.09 6.28
C GLU A 56 5.04 -3.00 5.11
N SER A 57 4.11 -3.26 4.19
CA SER A 57 4.36 -4.04 2.98
C SER A 57 5.43 -3.40 2.10
N SER A 58 5.39 -2.08 1.91
CA SER A 58 6.44 -1.36 1.16
C SER A 58 7.82 -1.49 1.82
N ASN A 59 7.89 -1.45 3.15
CA ASN A 59 9.14 -1.62 3.89
C ASN A 59 9.68 -3.05 3.75
N GLN A 60 8.80 -4.05 3.89
CA GLN A 60 9.16 -5.47 3.71
C GLN A 60 9.65 -5.74 2.29
N LEU A 61 9.00 -5.17 1.27
CA LEU A 61 9.43 -5.29 -0.11
C LEU A 61 10.81 -4.65 -0.34
N ARG A 62 11.05 -3.48 0.24
CA ARG A 62 12.36 -2.81 0.18
C ARG A 62 13.45 -3.68 0.81
N GLN A 63 13.20 -4.19 2.02
CA GLN A 63 14.12 -5.08 2.70
C GLN A 63 14.41 -6.35 1.88
N LEU A 64 13.37 -6.99 1.34
CA LEU A 64 13.52 -8.17 0.50
C LEU A 64 14.38 -7.89 -0.73
N ASN A 65 14.19 -6.73 -1.37
CA ASN A 65 15.01 -6.32 -2.50
C ASN A 65 16.49 -6.12 -2.10
N GLU A 66 16.77 -5.40 -1.02
CA GLU A 66 18.13 -5.18 -0.50
C GLU A 66 18.84 -6.52 -0.18
N GLU A 67 18.15 -7.45 0.48
CA GLU A 67 18.66 -8.78 0.78
C GLU A 67 18.92 -9.60 -0.49
N THR A 68 17.99 -9.57 -1.44
CA THR A 68 18.10 -10.30 -2.71
C THR A 68 19.29 -9.78 -3.52
N ILE A 69 19.46 -8.46 -3.61
CA ILE A 69 20.58 -7.83 -4.31
C ILE A 69 21.90 -8.21 -3.64
N THR A 70 21.96 -8.15 -2.30
CA THR A 70 23.17 -8.53 -1.56
C THR A 70 23.58 -9.98 -1.86
N VAL A 71 22.63 -10.91 -1.80
CA VAL A 71 22.86 -12.33 -2.11
C VAL A 71 23.32 -12.53 -3.56
N ALA A 72 22.74 -11.80 -4.51
CA ALA A 72 23.12 -11.87 -5.91
C ALA A 72 24.51 -11.28 -6.20
N LEU A 73 24.90 -10.21 -5.50
CA LEU A 73 26.20 -9.55 -5.66
C LEU A 73 27.34 -10.30 -4.98
N GLN A 74 27.09 -10.98 -3.86
CA GLN A 74 28.10 -11.72 -3.08
C GLN A 74 29.03 -12.60 -3.96
N PRO A 75 28.52 -13.52 -4.81
CA PRO A 75 29.38 -14.38 -5.63
C PRO A 75 30.14 -13.63 -6.73
N LEU A 76 29.69 -12.43 -7.12
CA LEU A 76 30.33 -11.63 -8.17
C LEU A 76 31.43 -10.73 -7.59
N LEU A 77 31.19 -10.15 -6.42
CA LEU A 77 32.09 -9.17 -5.80
C LEU A 77 33.15 -9.83 -4.92
N ALA A 78 32.82 -10.90 -4.18
CA ALA A 78 33.76 -11.52 -3.25
C ALA A 78 35.08 -11.97 -3.91
N PRO A 79 35.09 -12.65 -5.08
CA PRO A 79 36.34 -13.04 -5.73
C PRO A 79 37.17 -11.84 -6.23
N LEU A 80 36.50 -10.75 -6.61
CA LEU A 80 37.17 -9.51 -7.03
C LEU A 80 37.80 -8.80 -5.84
N SER A 81 37.09 -8.73 -4.71
CA SER A 81 37.61 -8.17 -3.46
C SER A 81 38.82 -8.94 -2.95
N GLU A 82 38.81 -10.28 -3.02
CA GLU A 82 39.96 -11.12 -2.69
C GLU A 82 41.14 -10.87 -3.64
N LYS A 83 40.89 -10.84 -4.95
CA LYS A 83 41.92 -10.63 -5.97
C LYS A 83 42.62 -9.27 -5.83
N TYR A 84 41.89 -8.23 -5.42
CA TYR A 84 42.39 -6.87 -5.32
C TYR A 84 42.54 -6.38 -3.87
N ALA A 85 42.66 -7.29 -2.90
CA ALA A 85 42.71 -6.95 -1.47
C ALA A 85 43.82 -5.95 -1.10
N GLU A 86 44.95 -5.97 -1.81
CA GLU A 86 46.08 -5.05 -1.61
C GLU A 86 45.89 -3.67 -2.30
N ASN A 87 44.78 -3.47 -3.02
CA ASN A 87 44.46 -2.22 -3.70
C ASN A 87 43.24 -1.55 -3.06
N ALA A 88 43.51 -0.69 -2.09
CA ALA A 88 42.49 0.06 -1.35
C ALA A 88 41.54 0.87 -2.26
N GLY A 89 42.02 1.39 -3.40
CA GLY A 89 41.20 2.14 -4.35
C GLY A 89 40.18 1.26 -5.07
N VAL A 90 40.58 0.05 -5.48
CA VAL A 90 39.67 -0.92 -6.10
C VAL A 90 38.66 -1.45 -5.10
N CYS A 91 39.08 -1.78 -3.88
CA CYS A 91 38.16 -2.19 -2.82
C CYS A 91 37.13 -1.09 -2.51
N GLY A 92 37.56 0.17 -2.42
CA GLY A 92 36.67 1.30 -2.22
C GLY A 92 35.66 1.47 -3.36
N TYR A 93 36.09 1.29 -4.61
CA TYR A 93 35.19 1.33 -5.77
C TYR A 93 34.18 0.18 -5.75
N LEU A 94 34.62 -1.06 -5.49
CA LEU A 94 33.72 -2.22 -5.41
C LEU A 94 32.65 -2.04 -4.33
N GLN A 95 33.02 -1.46 -3.19
CA GLN A 95 32.07 -1.15 -2.13
C GLN A 95 31.10 -0.02 -2.52
N ALA A 96 31.58 1.01 -3.22
CA ALA A 96 30.71 2.06 -3.75
C ALA A 96 29.70 1.52 -4.77
N VAL A 97 30.12 0.59 -5.63
CA VAL A 97 29.22 -0.10 -6.58
C VAL A 97 28.18 -0.93 -5.83
N GLN A 98 28.58 -1.69 -4.82
CA GLN A 98 27.63 -2.46 -4.00
C GLN A 98 26.57 -1.54 -3.36
N VAL A 99 26.98 -0.40 -2.81
CA VAL A 99 26.05 0.59 -2.21
C VAL A 99 25.18 1.26 -3.26
N ASN A 100 25.68 1.51 -4.49
CA ASN A 100 24.89 2.12 -5.54
C ASN A 100 23.78 1.21 -6.08
N LEU A 101 23.96 -0.10 -5.96
CA LEU A 101 23.00 -1.11 -6.41
C LEU A 101 21.96 -1.48 -5.34
N LEU A 102 22.14 -1.04 -4.09
CA LEU A 102 21.20 -1.20 -2.97
C LEU A 102 20.27 0.02 -2.87
#